data_AF-A0A524RUD8-F1
#
_entry.id   AF-A0A524RUD8-F1
#
_cell.length_a   1.000
_cell.length_b   1.000
_cell.length_c   1.000
_cell.angle_alpha   90.00
_cell.angle_beta   90.00
_cell.angle_gamma   90.00
#
_symmetry.space_group_name_H-M   'P 1'
#
loop_
_entity.id
_entity.type
_entity.pdbx_description
1 polymer ?
#
loop_
_entity_poly.entity_id
_entity_poly.type
_entity_poly.pdbx_seq_one_letter_code
_entity_poly.pdbx_strand_id
1 'polypeptide(L)'
;MSSGHQHDRGTVILALGVGLGLTWWSLPVALTGGLAILIGGLWLSPDLDLVSRPLRRWGLLAPLWWPYRRCIPHRSPLSHGPLIGMTLRLLYLGSWIALAWGLLHVLGLSGPPSLKPLQQLWLEQRPLCLAALLGLEASSWLHLVMDGDPLPRWMRR
;
A
#
# COMPACT_ATOMS: atom_id res chain seq x y z
N MET A 1 19.83 -4.74 -6.80
CA MET A 1 18.40 -4.37 -6.91
C MET A 1 17.72 -5.43 -7.73
N SER A 2 16.56 -5.88 -7.26
CA SER A 2 15.77 -6.83 -8.01
C SER A 2 15.07 -6.11 -9.16
N SER A 3 14.79 -6.81 -10.25
CA SER A 3 13.98 -6.26 -11.34
C SER A 3 12.50 -6.20 -10.94
N GLY A 4 11.72 -5.33 -11.59
CA GLY A 4 10.27 -5.28 -11.37
C GLY A 4 9.56 -6.63 -11.56
N HIS A 5 10.06 -7.49 -12.46
CA HIS A 5 9.54 -8.86 -12.62
C HIS A 5 9.79 -9.74 -11.40
N GLN A 6 10.97 -9.60 -10.78
CA GLN A 6 11.30 -10.36 -9.58
C GLN A 6 10.45 -9.88 -8.40
N HIS A 7 10.26 -8.58 -8.22
CA HIS A 7 9.37 -8.05 -7.18
C HIS A 7 7.92 -8.54 -7.32
N ASP A 8 7.39 -8.56 -8.55
CA ASP A 8 6.05 -9.08 -8.80
C ASP A 8 5.93 -10.56 -8.41
N ARG A 9 6.92 -11.38 -8.81
CA ARG A 9 6.96 -12.81 -8.46
C ARG A 9 7.06 -13.02 -6.96
N GLY A 10 7.96 -12.28 -6.29
CA GLY A 10 8.08 -12.33 -4.84
C GLY A 10 6.78 -11.98 -4.15
N THR A 11 6.09 -10.93 -4.60
CA THR A 11 4.81 -10.49 -4.04
C THR A 11 3.76 -11.59 -4.13
N VAL A 12 3.65 -12.26 -5.29
CA VAL A 12 2.70 -13.38 -5.47
C VAL A 12 3.06 -14.56 -4.55
N ILE A 13 4.33 -14.94 -4.47
CA ILE A 13 4.79 -16.04 -3.60
C ILE A 13 4.47 -15.72 -2.13
N LEU A 14 4.77 -14.50 -1.68
CA LEU A 14 4.48 -14.06 -0.32
C LEU A 14 2.97 -14.06 -0.05
N ALA A 15 2.16 -13.54 -0.98
CA ALA A 15 0.71 -13.52 -0.85
C ALA A 15 0.12 -14.92 -0.70
N LEU A 16 0.59 -15.89 -1.49
CA LEU A 16 0.16 -17.29 -1.40
C LEU A 16 0.62 -17.92 -0.08
N GLY A 17 1.88 -17.75 0.30
CA GLY A 17 2.42 -18.33 1.54
C GLY A 17 1.73 -17.79 2.79
N VAL A 18 1.60 -16.46 2.91
CA VAL A 18 0.92 -15.82 4.04
C VAL A 18 -0.58 -16.10 4.01
N GLY A 19 -1.22 -16.03 2.83
CA GLY A 19 -2.64 -16.34 2.68
C GLY A 19 -2.95 -17.77 3.15
N LEU A 20 -2.19 -18.77 2.69
CA LEU A 20 -2.35 -20.16 3.13
C LEU A 20 -2.10 -20.30 4.64
N GLY A 21 -1.05 -19.68 5.17
CA GLY A 21 -0.75 -19.72 6.61
C GLY A 21 -1.86 -19.14 7.48
N LEU A 22 -2.47 -18.04 7.04
CA LEU A 22 -3.56 -17.38 7.76
C LEU A 22 -4.90 -18.13 7.70
N THR A 23 -5.05 -19.16 6.85
CA THR A 23 -6.28 -19.98 6.82
C THR A 23 -6.53 -20.69 8.14
N TRP A 24 -5.48 -20.96 8.92
CA TRP A 24 -5.57 -21.49 10.28
C TRP A 24 -6.33 -20.57 11.24
N TRP A 25 -6.36 -19.26 10.97
CA TRP A 25 -7.13 -18.30 11.76
C TRP A 25 -8.57 -18.20 11.25
N SER A 26 -8.73 -17.80 9.98
CA SER A 26 -10.01 -17.84 9.26
C SER A 26 -9.80 -17.55 7.78
N LEU A 27 -10.71 -18.05 6.93
CA LEU A 27 -10.68 -17.79 5.50
C LEU A 27 -10.78 -16.29 5.14
N PRO A 28 -11.66 -15.48 5.76
CA PRO A 28 -11.71 -14.04 5.48
C PRO A 28 -10.40 -13.30 5.80
N VAL A 29 -9.74 -13.65 6.92
CA VAL A 29 -8.45 -13.06 7.31
C VAL A 29 -7.36 -13.46 6.30
N ALA A 30 -7.33 -14.72 5.89
CA ALA A 30 -6.42 -15.23 4.87
C ALA A 30 -6.55 -14.50 3.53
N LEU A 31 -7.78 -14.41 3.02
CA LEU A 31 -8.05 -13.72 1.77
C LEU A 31 -7.71 -12.23 1.85
N THR A 32 -8.05 -11.58 2.96
CA THR A 32 -7.77 -10.15 3.17
C THR A 32 -6.27 -9.89 3.22
N GLY A 33 -5.51 -10.68 3.99
CA GLY A 33 -4.06 -10.54 4.09
C GLY A 33 -3.35 -10.82 2.76
N GLY A 34 -3.73 -11.89 2.06
CA GLY A 34 -3.17 -12.24 0.75
C GLY A 34 -3.45 -11.17 -0.31
N LEU A 35 -4.69 -10.69 -0.40
CA LEU A 35 -5.05 -9.61 -1.33
C LEU A 35 -4.33 -8.30 -0.98
N ALA A 36 -4.20 -7.98 0.31
CA ALA A 36 -3.46 -6.81 0.75
C ALA A 36 -1.98 -6.87 0.36
N ILE A 37 -1.34 -8.04 0.44
CA ILE A 37 0.03 -8.22 -0.06
C ILE A 37 0.11 -7.97 -1.57
N LEU A 38 -0.84 -8.52 -2.35
CA LEU A 38 -0.88 -8.32 -3.80
C LEU A 38 -1.07 -6.84 -4.15
N ILE A 39 -2.05 -6.16 -3.54
CA ILE A 39 -2.31 -4.74 -3.75
C ILE A 39 -1.08 -3.91 -3.36
N GLY A 40 -0.52 -4.21 -2.19
CA GLY A 40 0.67 -3.56 -1.64
C GLY A 40 1.88 -3.66 -2.57
N GLY A 41 2.24 -4.87 -2.98
CA GLY A 41 3.47 -5.10 -3.75
C GLY A 41 3.34 -4.75 -5.23
N LEU A 42 2.16 -4.96 -5.83
CA LEU A 42 1.96 -4.75 -7.26
C LEU A 42 1.53 -3.32 -7.62
N TRP A 43 0.68 -2.67 -6.82
CA TRP A 43 0.16 -1.32 -7.11
C TRP A 43 0.70 -0.25 -6.16
N LEU A 44 0.95 -0.57 -4.89
CA LEU A 44 1.41 0.39 -3.86
C LEU A 44 2.89 0.18 -3.50
N SER A 45 3.68 -0.29 -4.45
CA SER A 45 5.09 -0.61 -4.25
C SER A 45 5.95 0.63 -3.93
N PRO A 46 7.12 0.48 -3.27
CA PRO A 46 8.10 1.57 -3.08
C PRO A 46 8.46 2.31 -4.36
N ASP A 47 8.63 1.57 -5.46
CA ASP A 47 8.95 2.09 -6.79
C ASP A 47 7.86 2.98 -7.43
N LEU A 48 6.76 3.27 -6.75
CA LEU A 48 5.82 4.29 -7.21
C LEU A 48 6.45 5.68 -7.31
N ASP A 49 7.61 5.91 -6.68
CA ASP A 49 8.43 7.11 -6.85
C ASP A 49 9.16 7.17 -8.21
N LEU A 50 9.17 6.08 -8.98
CA LEU A 50 9.80 5.95 -10.31
C LEU A 50 8.80 5.72 -11.46
N VAL A 51 9.30 5.78 -12.71
CA VAL A 51 8.56 5.25 -13.88
C VAL A 51 8.68 3.72 -13.88
N SER A 52 7.85 3.06 -13.09
CA SER A 52 7.98 1.64 -12.77
C SER A 52 6.78 0.81 -13.24
N ARG A 53 6.84 -0.52 -13.04
CA ARG A 53 5.69 -1.41 -13.31
C ARG A 53 4.49 -1.09 -12.41
N PRO A 54 4.67 -0.87 -11.08
CA PRO A 54 3.59 -0.40 -10.22
C PRO A 54 2.88 0.81 -10.80
N LEU A 55 3.63 1.84 -11.23
CA LEU A 55 3.03 3.03 -11.84
C LEU A 55 2.23 2.68 -13.11
N ARG A 56 2.77 1.82 -13.99
CA ARG A 56 2.06 1.41 -15.21
C ARG A 56 0.75 0.67 -14.92
N ARG A 57 0.64 -0.06 -13.82
CA ARG A 57 -0.58 -0.78 -13.44
C ARG A 57 -1.74 0.13 -13.03
N TRP A 58 -1.46 1.38 -12.67
CA TRP A 58 -2.50 2.38 -12.43
C TRP A 58 -3.19 2.85 -13.72
N GLY A 59 -2.60 2.59 -14.89
CA GLY A 59 -3.20 2.92 -16.19
C GLY A 59 -3.57 4.41 -16.29
N LEU A 60 -4.84 4.69 -16.56
CA LEU A 60 -5.37 6.07 -16.66
C LEU A 60 -5.25 6.87 -15.36
N LEU A 61 -5.12 6.19 -14.22
CA LEU A 61 -4.95 6.82 -12.90
C LEU A 61 -3.48 7.07 -12.55
N ALA A 62 -2.51 6.66 -13.39
CA ALA A 62 -1.09 6.92 -13.15
C ALA A 62 -0.73 8.41 -12.95
N PRO A 63 -1.36 9.39 -13.62
CA PRO A 63 -1.11 10.82 -13.37
C PRO A 63 -1.35 11.24 -11.92
N LEU A 64 -2.23 10.56 -11.18
CA LEU A 64 -2.44 10.82 -9.75
C LEU A 64 -1.16 10.68 -8.94
N TRP A 65 -0.18 9.90 -9.40
CA TRP A 65 1.10 9.70 -8.71
C TRP A 65 2.19 10.68 -9.13
N TRP A 66 1.93 11.58 -10.08
CA TRP A 66 2.93 12.54 -10.54
C TRP A 66 3.44 13.46 -9.40
N PRO A 67 2.60 14.04 -8.54
CA PRO A 67 3.08 14.84 -7.40
C PRO A 67 3.96 14.03 -6.43
N TYR A 68 3.52 12.82 -6.08
CA TYR A 68 4.30 11.91 -5.22
C TYR A 68 5.70 11.66 -5.81
N ARG A 69 5.78 11.28 -7.09
CA ARG A 69 7.05 11.03 -7.80
C ARG A 69 7.95 12.25 -7.88
N ARG A 70 7.37 13.45 -8.03
CA ARG A 70 8.13 14.68 -8.20
C ARG A 70 8.73 15.19 -6.88
N CYS A 71 8.05 14.92 -5.77
CA CYS A 71 8.40 15.44 -4.45
C CYS A 71 9.16 14.44 -3.59
N ILE A 72 8.94 13.13 -3.76
CA ILE A 72 9.55 12.10 -2.93
C ILE A 72 10.78 11.51 -3.66
N PRO A 73 12.00 11.71 -3.15
CA PRO A 73 13.20 11.15 -3.76
C PRO A 73 13.21 9.62 -3.67
N HIS A 74 13.68 8.98 -4.73
CA HIS A 74 13.86 7.54 -4.73
C HIS A 74 14.83 7.09 -3.63
N ARG A 75 14.51 6.01 -2.93
CA ARG A 75 15.26 5.48 -1.76
C ARG A 75 15.36 6.43 -0.57
N SER A 76 14.50 7.46 -0.51
CA SER A 76 14.35 8.22 0.72
C SER A 76 13.63 7.39 1.80
N PRO A 77 13.77 7.73 3.09
CA PRO A 77 12.98 7.11 4.15
C PRO A 77 11.47 7.27 3.97
N LEU A 78 11.05 8.25 3.17
CA LEU A 78 9.64 8.51 2.89
C LEU A 78 9.04 7.54 1.87
N SER A 79 9.83 6.97 0.95
CA SER A 79 9.35 5.95 0.01
C SER A 79 9.78 4.53 0.38
N HIS A 80 10.98 4.37 0.95
CA HIS A 80 11.59 3.08 1.30
C HIS A 80 11.81 2.90 2.82
N GLY A 81 11.12 3.69 3.66
CA GLY A 81 11.13 3.47 5.10
C GLY A 81 10.09 2.44 5.53
N PRO A 82 10.44 1.47 6.39
CA PRO A 82 9.46 0.59 7.03
C PRO A 82 8.40 1.39 7.76
N LEU A 83 7.13 1.00 7.61
CA LEU A 83 5.89 1.65 8.07
C LEU A 83 5.65 3.03 7.45
N ILE A 84 6.68 3.86 7.33
CA ILE A 84 6.63 5.23 6.85
C ILE A 84 6.20 5.26 5.38
N GLY A 85 6.83 4.46 4.52
CA GLY A 85 6.56 4.47 3.08
C GLY A 85 5.14 4.02 2.73
N MET A 86 4.67 2.94 3.34
CA MET A 86 3.28 2.50 3.13
C MET A 86 2.28 3.50 3.70
N THR A 87 2.51 4.00 4.91
CA THR A 87 1.64 5.01 5.53
C THR A 87 1.53 6.25 4.65
N LEU A 88 2.65 6.75 4.11
CA LEU A 88 2.65 7.92 3.23
C LEU A 88 1.80 7.69 1.97
N ARG A 89 1.94 6.54 1.32
CA ARG A 89 1.14 6.22 0.11
C ARG A 89 -0.35 6.09 0.41
N LEU A 90 -0.71 5.51 1.56
CA LEU A 90 -2.11 5.41 1.98
C LEU A 90 -2.69 6.79 2.31
N LEU A 91 -1.96 7.65 3.02
CA LEU A 91 -2.36 9.03 3.27
C LEU A 91 -2.49 9.84 1.97
N TYR A 92 -1.55 9.62 1.04
CA TYR A 92 -1.56 10.25 -0.28
C TYR A 92 -2.83 9.89 -1.07
N LEU A 93 -3.16 8.60 -1.18
CA LEU A 93 -4.41 8.17 -1.82
C LEU A 93 -5.66 8.65 -1.06
N GLY A 94 -5.62 8.61 0.27
CA GLY A 94 -6.68 9.15 1.12
C GLY A 94 -6.95 10.63 0.83
N SER A 95 -5.91 11.42 0.55
CA SER A 95 -6.06 12.83 0.20
C SER A 95 -6.77 13.04 -1.14
N TRP A 96 -6.49 12.21 -2.15
CA TRP A 96 -7.22 12.24 -3.42
C TRP A 96 -8.69 11.86 -3.26
N ILE A 97 -8.98 10.85 -2.45
CA ILE A 97 -10.36 10.43 -2.13
C ILE A 97 -11.09 11.55 -1.39
N ALA A 98 -10.45 12.18 -0.40
CA ALA A 98 -11.02 13.30 0.33
C ALA A 98 -11.29 14.51 -0.58
N LEU A 99 -10.38 14.81 -1.51
CA LEU A 99 -10.57 15.88 -2.49
C LEU A 99 -11.76 15.59 -3.42
N ALA A 100 -11.85 14.37 -3.95
CA ALA A 100 -12.96 13.95 -4.80
C ALA A 100 -14.30 14.02 -4.05
N TRP A 101 -14.34 13.55 -2.79
CA TRP A 101 -15.52 13.65 -1.94
C TRP A 101 -15.91 15.11 -1.68
N GLY A 102 -14.95 15.97 -1.36
CA GLY A 102 -15.16 17.40 -1.15
C GLY A 102 -15.75 18.09 -2.38
N LEU A 103 -15.28 17.74 -3.57
CA LEU A 103 -15.85 18.24 -4.83
C LEU A 103 -17.32 17.81 -4.99
N LEU A 104 -17.63 16.53 -4.77
CA LEU A 104 -19.01 16.04 -4.81
C LEU A 104 -19.91 16.74 -3.78
N HIS A 105 -19.37 17.06 -2.61
CA HIS A 105 -20.11 17.73 -1.55
C HIS A 105 -20.47 19.17 -1.95
N VAL A 106 -19.52 19.92 -2.50
CA VAL A 106 -19.75 21.28 -3.03
C VAL A 106 -20.80 21.28 -4.15
N LEU A 107 -20.85 20.21 -4.95
CA LEU A 107 -21.85 20.03 -6.00
C LEU A 107 -23.21 19.55 -5.48
N GLY A 108 -23.37 19.32 -4.16
CA GLY A 108 -24.60 18.82 -3.56
C GLY A 108 -24.89 17.34 -3.84
N LEU A 109 -23.90 16.59 -4.32
CA LEU A 109 -24.01 15.17 -4.70
C LEU A 109 -23.60 14.22 -3.57
N SER A 110 -23.04 14.73 -2.48
CA SER A 110 -22.66 13.92 -1.31
C SER A 110 -22.97 14.62 0.02
N GLY A 111 -23.14 13.80 1.06
CA GLY A 111 -23.28 14.28 2.43
C GLY A 111 -21.95 14.78 3.03
N PRO A 112 -21.98 15.36 4.24
CA PRO A 112 -20.77 15.77 4.92
C PRO A 112 -19.83 14.58 5.13
N PRO A 113 -18.51 14.77 5.03
CA PRO A 113 -17.55 13.68 5.28
C PRO A 113 -17.72 13.15 6.70
N SER A 114 -17.74 11.82 6.83
CA SER A 114 -17.93 11.13 8.12
C SER A 114 -16.94 9.97 8.26
N LEU A 115 -16.25 9.92 9.40
CA LEU A 115 -15.35 8.83 9.75
C LEU A 115 -16.07 7.67 10.45
N LYS A 116 -17.36 7.82 10.79
CA LYS A 116 -18.13 6.78 11.50
C LYS A 116 -18.09 5.41 10.80
N PRO A 117 -18.22 5.31 9.46
CA PRO A 117 -18.14 4.01 8.79
C PRO A 117 -16.77 3.35 8.95
N LEU A 118 -15.68 4.12 8.91
CA LEU A 118 -14.32 3.60 9.12
C LEU A 118 -14.12 3.15 10.58
N GLN A 119 -14.63 3.93 11.54
CA GLN A 119 -14.61 3.56 12.95
C GLN A 119 -15.40 2.27 13.20
N GLN A 120 -16.59 2.15 12.63
CA GLN A 120 -17.43 0.96 12.75
C GLN A 120 -16.75 -0.26 12.12
N LEU A 121 -16.18 -0.11 10.92
CA LEU A 121 -15.40 -1.16 10.28
C LEU A 121 -14.24 -1.63 11.16
N TRP A 122 -13.52 -0.71 11.79
CA TRP A 122 -12.43 -1.05 12.71
C TRP A 122 -12.92 -1.83 13.94
N LEU A 123 -14.04 -1.40 14.53
CA LEU A 123 -14.60 -2.02 15.73
C LEU A 123 -15.17 -3.41 15.43
N GLU A 124 -15.87 -3.57 14.32
CA GLU A 124 -16.55 -4.81 13.95
C GLU A 124 -15.63 -5.82 13.24
N GLN A 125 -14.68 -5.34 12.44
CA GLN A 125 -13.85 -6.17 11.56
C GLN A 125 -12.35 -6.00 11.86
N ARG A 126 -12.00 -5.81 13.14
CA ARG A 126 -10.61 -5.58 13.58
C ARG A 126 -9.62 -6.59 13.03
N PRO A 127 -9.88 -7.92 13.02
CA PRO A 127 -8.95 -8.90 12.47
C PRO A 127 -8.68 -8.70 10.97
N LEU A 128 -9.70 -8.35 10.19
CA LEU A 128 -9.55 -8.07 8.75
C LEU A 128 -8.76 -6.78 8.52
N CYS A 129 -9.04 -5.74 9.30
CA CYS A 129 -8.30 -4.48 9.23
C CYS A 129 -6.81 -4.69 9.52
N LEU A 130 -6.49 -5.46 10.57
CA LEU A 130 -5.10 -5.80 10.91
C LEU A 130 -4.45 -6.65 9.81
N ALA A 131 -5.15 -7.66 9.29
CA ALA A 131 -4.64 -8.48 8.18
C ALA A 131 -4.34 -7.64 6.94
N ALA A 132 -5.20 -6.68 6.62
CA ALA A 132 -5.00 -5.77 5.50
C ALA A 132 -3.78 -4.86 5.71
N LEU A 133 -3.69 -4.19 6.86
CA LEU A 133 -2.58 -3.28 7.17
C LEU A 133 -1.24 -4.02 7.22
N LEU A 134 -1.20 -5.18 7.87
CA LEU A 134 0.00 -6.01 7.95
C LEU A 134 0.38 -6.59 6.59
N GLY A 135 -0.59 -7.01 5.77
CA GLY A 135 -0.33 -7.51 4.42
C GLY A 135 0.24 -6.43 3.49
N LEU A 136 -0.33 -5.22 3.52
CA LEU A 136 0.20 -4.06 2.80
C LEU A 136 1.64 -3.77 3.22
N GLU A 137 1.90 -3.71 4.52
CA GLU A 137 3.22 -3.45 5.04
C GLU A 137 4.21 -4.56 4.67
N ALA A 138 3.86 -5.84 4.85
CA ALA A 138 4.70 -6.98 4.53
C ALA A 138 5.18 -6.99 3.07
N SER A 139 4.33 -6.54 2.14
CA SER A 139 4.73 -6.38 0.73
C SER A 139 5.83 -5.33 0.52
N SER A 140 5.83 -4.26 1.33
CA SER A 140 6.88 -3.24 1.31
C SER A 140 8.19 -3.78 1.88
N TRP A 141 8.13 -4.52 2.99
CA TRP A 141 9.29 -5.19 3.56
C TRP A 141 9.94 -6.16 2.58
N LEU A 142 9.12 -6.98 1.91
CA LEU A 142 9.62 -7.88 0.87
C LEU A 142 10.38 -7.12 -0.21
N HIS A 143 9.79 -6.03 -0.72
CA HIS A 143 10.43 -5.20 -1.73
C HIS A 143 11.79 -4.68 -1.24
N LEU A 144 11.86 -4.15 -0.02
CA LEU A 144 13.10 -3.62 0.56
C LEU A 144 14.19 -4.69 0.76
N VAL A 145 13.79 -5.87 1.25
CA VAL A 145 14.70 -7.02 1.40
C VAL A 145 15.25 -7.46 0.05
N MET A 146 14.39 -7.58 -0.97
CA MET A 146 14.79 -7.93 -2.33
C MET A 146 15.73 -6.92 -2.98
N ASP A 147 15.71 -5.68 -2.51
CA ASP A 147 16.58 -4.61 -2.97
C ASP A 147 17.89 -4.48 -2.21
N GLY A 148 18.09 -5.29 -1.16
CA GLY A 148 19.25 -5.22 -0.28
C GLY A 148 19.26 -3.96 0.58
N ASP A 149 18.10 -3.33 0.78
CA ASP A 149 17.97 -2.08 1.53
C ASP A 149 16.82 -2.16 2.57
N PRO A 150 16.81 -3.18 3.47
CA PRO A 150 15.71 -3.41 4.40
C PRO A 150 15.55 -2.31 5.46
N LEU A 151 16.59 -1.51 5.69
CA LEU A 151 16.63 -0.48 6.71
C LEU A 151 17.05 0.88 6.13
N PRO A 152 16.38 1.98 6.53
CA PRO A 152 16.80 3.32 6.18
C PRO A 152 18.27 3.57 6.50
N ARG A 153 18.97 4.37 5.68
CA ARG A 153 20.41 4.65 5.84
C ARG A 153 20.80 5.14 7.24
N TRP A 154 19.90 5.84 7.95
CA TRP A 154 20.15 6.34 9.30
C TRP A 154 20.06 5.27 10.41
N MET A 155 19.44 4.11 10.13
CA MET A 155 19.39 2.96 11.05
C MET A 155 20.58 2.00 10.87
N ARG A 156 21.37 2.14 9.81
CA ARG A 156 22.64 1.45 9.61
C ARG A 156 23.73 2.21 10.36
N ARG A 157 23.78 2.07 11.68
CA ARG A 157 24.90 2.51 12.52
C ARG A 157 25.56 1.29 13.12
#